data_AF-I0YM56-F1
#
_entry.id   AF-I0YM56-F1
#
_cell.length_a   1.000
_cell.length_b   1.000
_cell.length_c   1.000
_cell.angle_alpha   90.00
_cell.angle_beta   90.00
_cell.angle_gamma   90.00
#
_symmetry.space_group_name_H-M   'P 1'
#
loop_
_entity.id
_entity.type
_entity.pdbx_description
1 polymer ?
#
loop_
_entity_poly.entity_id
_entity_poly.type
_entity_poly.pdbx_seq_one_letter_code
_entity_poly.pdbx_strand_id
1 'polypeptide(L)'
;VQELRLDQINRPLQRTRTNDPKKVKDLAESIAEIGLQEPIDVLEVEGQYYGFSGCHRYEAHQQLGRETILCKVRRGSRTTLKMHMM
;
A
#
# COMPACT_ATOMS: atom_id res chain seq x y z
N VAL A 1 -3.82 -12.34 -5.29
CA VAL A 1 -3.86 -11.28 -4.26
C VAL A 1 -3.60 -11.94 -2.92
N GLN A 2 -2.92 -11.27 -2.00
CA GLN A 2 -2.50 -11.78 -0.69
C GLN A 2 -2.66 -10.69 0.35
N GLU A 3 -3.06 -11.04 1.57
CA GLU A 3 -3.04 -10.11 2.69
C GLU A 3 -1.62 -10.02 3.26
N LEU A 4 -1.10 -8.79 3.30
CA LEU A 4 0.20 -8.49 3.90
C LEU A 4 -0.01 -7.60 5.12
N ARG A 5 0.83 -7.77 6.13
CA ARG A 5 0.85 -6.85 7.26
C ARG A 5 1.40 -5.50 6.80
N LEU A 6 0.83 -4.41 7.30
CA LEU A 6 1.24 -3.05 6.91
C LEU A 6 2.72 -2.79 7.23
N ASP A 7 3.20 -3.31 8.36
CA ASP A 7 4.59 -3.22 8.84
C ASP A 7 5.62 -3.90 7.91
N GLN A 8 5.19 -4.86 7.08
CA GLN A 8 6.06 -5.55 6.12
C GLN A 8 6.25 -4.78 4.81
N ILE A 9 5.43 -3.75 4.55
CA ILE A 9 5.40 -3.03 3.26
C ILE A 9 6.31 -1.79 3.34
N ASN A 10 7.47 -1.87 2.72
CA ASN A 10 8.38 -0.75 2.60
C ASN A 10 7.86 0.28 1.58
N ARG A 11 7.58 1.50 2.04
CA ARG A 11 7.12 2.61 1.20
C ARG A 11 8.14 3.75 1.14
N PRO A 12 9.19 3.64 0.30
CA PRO A 12 10.26 4.64 0.23
C PRO A 12 9.76 6.04 -0.20
N LEU A 13 8.68 6.11 -1.00
CA LEU A 13 8.14 7.36 -1.54
C LEU A 13 7.04 8.00 -0.66
N GLN A 14 6.69 7.40 0.48
CA GLN A 14 5.61 7.91 1.34
C GLN A 14 5.94 9.28 1.93
N ARG A 15 7.22 9.60 2.12
CA ARG A 15 7.67 10.89 2.67
C ARG A 15 7.53 12.06 1.69
N THR A 16 7.57 11.78 0.40
CA THR A 16 7.57 12.80 -0.65
C THR A 16 6.19 13.07 -1.23
N ARG A 17 5.22 12.15 -1.01
CA ARG A 17 3.85 12.26 -1.51
C ARG A 17 2.89 12.55 -0.36
N THR A 18 2.46 13.79 -0.25
CA THR A 18 1.36 14.18 0.64
C THR A 18 0.07 13.57 0.12
N ASN A 19 -0.58 12.75 0.95
CA ASN A 19 -1.91 12.24 0.66
C ASN A 19 -2.96 13.32 0.97
N ASP A 20 -4.08 13.23 0.29
CA ASP A 20 -5.21 14.13 0.52
C ASP A 20 -6.01 13.60 1.71
N PRO A 21 -6.05 14.32 2.85
CA PRO A 21 -6.68 13.83 4.06
C PRO A 21 -8.19 13.60 3.88
N LYS A 22 -8.85 14.34 2.99
CA LYS A 22 -10.27 14.15 2.71
C LYS A 22 -10.50 12.79 2.04
N LYS A 23 -9.71 12.48 1.00
CA LYS A 23 -9.79 11.18 0.30
C LYS A 23 -9.42 10.01 1.20
N VAL A 24 -8.44 10.18 2.09
CA VAL A 24 -8.09 9.14 3.08
C VAL A 24 -9.29 8.86 3.98
N LYS A 25 -9.96 9.90 4.49
CA LYS A 25 -11.13 9.75 5.34
C LYS A 25 -12.30 9.08 4.60
N ASP A 26 -12.64 9.54 3.40
CA ASP A 26 -13.70 8.95 2.58
C ASP A 26 -13.41 7.46 2.29
N LEU A 27 -12.15 7.12 1.99
CA LEU A 27 -11.72 5.74 1.81
C LEU A 27 -11.75 4.93 3.11
N ALA A 28 -11.39 5.53 4.25
CA ALA A 28 -11.44 4.85 5.54
C ALA A 28 -12.88 4.50 5.93
N GLU A 29 -13.82 5.42 5.74
CA GLU A 29 -15.24 5.18 5.98
C GLU A 29 -15.76 4.06 5.05
N SER A 30 -15.44 4.13 3.76
CA SER A 30 -15.81 3.08 2.80
C SER A 30 -15.18 1.72 3.16
N ILE A 31 -13.90 1.67 3.50
CA ILE A 31 -13.19 0.42 3.88
C ILE A 31 -13.73 -0.14 5.20
N ALA A 32 -14.18 0.71 6.12
CA ALA A 32 -14.82 0.27 7.36
C ALA A 32 -16.18 -0.39 7.09
N GLU A 33 -16.96 0.14 6.15
CA GLU A 33 -18.31 -0.36 5.83
C GLU A 33 -18.28 -1.59 4.90
N ILE A 34 -17.58 -1.51 3.77
CA ILE A 34 -17.60 -2.55 2.72
C ILE A 34 -16.28 -3.30 2.54
N GLY A 35 -15.24 -2.93 3.29
CA GLY A 35 -13.90 -3.50 3.10
C GLY A 35 -13.14 -2.93 1.91
N LEU A 36 -11.88 -3.37 1.75
CA LEU A 36 -11.05 -2.95 0.64
C LEU A 36 -11.43 -3.73 -0.63
N GLN A 37 -12.10 -3.06 -1.56
CA GLN A 37 -12.52 -3.66 -2.84
C GLN A 37 -11.35 -3.82 -3.81
N GLU A 38 -10.48 -2.81 -3.91
CA GLU A 38 -9.33 -2.84 -4.80
C GLU A 38 -8.01 -3.02 -4.03
N PRO A 39 -7.26 -4.12 -4.27
CA PRO A 39 -5.99 -4.35 -3.62
C PRO A 39 -4.95 -3.30 -4.04
N ILE A 40 -3.96 -3.05 -3.17
CA ILE A 40 -2.81 -2.22 -3.51
C ILE A 40 -1.77 -3.02 -4.30
N ASP A 41 -1.00 -2.39 -5.19
CA ASP A 41 0.11 -3.09 -5.84
C ASP A 41 1.36 -3.04 -4.98
N VAL A 42 1.98 -4.21 -4.82
CA VAL A 42 3.22 -4.39 -4.06
C VAL A 42 4.21 -5.14 -4.93
N LEU A 43 5.45 -4.66 -4.96
CA LEU A 43 6.56 -5.31 -5.63
C LEU A 43 7.34 -6.15 -4.61
N GLU A 44 7.43 -7.45 -4.83
CA GLU A 44 8.30 -8.35 -4.07
C GLU A 44 9.67 -8.42 -4.75
N VAL A 45 10.72 -8.08 -4.02
CA VAL A 45 12.12 -8.18 -4.48
C VAL A 45 12.95 -8.78 -3.37
N GLU A 46 13.56 -9.94 -3.62
CA GLU A 46 14.43 -10.65 -2.67
C GLU A 46 13.77 -10.88 -1.28
N GLY A 47 12.47 -11.19 -1.27
CA GLY A 47 11.72 -11.43 -0.03
C GLY A 47 11.33 -10.15 0.74
N GLN A 48 11.57 -8.97 0.15
CA GLN A 48 11.11 -7.68 0.68
C GLN A 48 9.94 -7.16 -0.16
N TYR A 49 8.94 -6.57 0.51
CA TYR A 49 7.75 -6.02 -0.12
C TYR A 49 7.84 -4.49 -0.23
N TYR A 50 7.64 -3.95 -1.42
CA TYR A 50 7.71 -2.51 -1.70
C TYR A 50 6.39 -1.98 -2.26
N GLY A 51 5.83 -0.96 -1.62
CA GLY A 51 4.59 -0.31 -2.04
C GLY A 51 4.83 1.02 -2.75
N PHE A 52 4.41 1.14 -4.02
CA PHE A 52 4.53 2.36 -4.83
C PHE A 52 3.19 3.04 -5.16
N SER A 53 2.09 2.29 -5.13
CA SER A 53 0.74 2.77 -5.43
C SER A 53 -0.17 2.68 -4.20
N GLY A 54 -1.39 3.22 -4.29
CA GLY A 54 -2.41 3.04 -3.24
C GLY A 54 -2.07 3.71 -1.90
N CYS A 55 -1.37 4.86 -1.91
CA CYS A 55 -0.99 5.58 -0.69
C CYS A 55 -2.20 5.95 0.18
N HIS A 56 -3.27 6.49 -0.42
CA HIS A 56 -4.50 6.83 0.34
C HIS A 56 -5.18 5.61 0.96
N ARG A 57 -5.22 4.47 0.24
CA ARG A 57 -5.79 3.21 0.74
C ARG A 57 -4.97 2.64 1.90
N TYR A 58 -3.65 2.71 1.79
CA TYR A 58 -2.74 2.28 2.84
C TYR A 58 -2.88 3.14 4.10
N GLU A 59 -2.96 4.47 3.95
CA GLU A 59 -3.18 5.39 5.07
C GLU A 59 -4.56 5.21 5.70
N ALA A 60 -5.61 4.96 4.89
CA ALA A 60 -6.93 4.63 5.40
C ALA A 60 -6.90 3.38 6.30
N HIS A 61 -6.18 2.32 5.89
CA HIS A 61 -5.97 1.14 6.74
C HIS A 61 -5.19 1.46 8.03
N GLN A 62 -4.18 2.34 7.97
CA GLN A 62 -3.47 2.80 9.17
C GLN A 62 -4.39 3.57 10.12
N GLN A 63 -5.21 4.48 9.60
CA GLN A 63 -6.13 5.30 10.39
C GLN A 63 -7.22 4.44 11.05
N LEU A 64 -7.66 3.37 10.37
CA LEU A 64 -8.60 2.39 10.92
C LEU A 64 -7.95 1.41 11.92
N GLY A 65 -6.63 1.43 12.09
CA GLY A 65 -5.91 0.50 12.97
C GLY A 65 -5.92 -0.95 12.49
N ARG A 66 -6.08 -1.20 11.19
CA ARG A 66 -6.03 -2.56 10.64
C ARG A 66 -4.59 -3.06 10.58
N GLU A 67 -4.35 -4.31 10.93
CA GLU A 67 -2.99 -4.87 10.88
C GLU A 67 -2.56 -5.26 9.47
N THR A 68 -3.52 -5.64 8.62
CA THR A 68 -3.29 -6.18 7.27
C THR A 68 -4.00 -5.37 6.20
N ILE A 69 -3.51 -5.50 4.97
CA ILE A 69 -4.10 -4.91 3.76
C ILE A 69 -3.99 -5.89 2.59
N LEU A 70 -5.04 -5.94 1.77
CA LEU A 70 -5.06 -6.78 0.58
C LEU A 70 -4.13 -6.21 -0.49
N CYS A 71 -3.16 -7.03 -0.91
CA CYS A 71 -2.11 -6.67 -1.83
C CYS A 71 -2.12 -7.55 -3.08
N LYS A 72 -1.85 -6.94 -4.22
CA LYS A 72 -1.48 -7.61 -5.46
C LYS A 72 0.04 -7.63 -5.55
N VAL A 73 0.63 -8.71 -5.03
CA VAL A 73 2.08 -8.92 -5.04
C VAL A 73 2.53 -9.29 -6.44
N ARG A 74 3.54 -8.57 -6.95
CA ARG A 74 4.21 -8.85 -8.22
C ARG A 74 5.69 -9.09 -7.93
N ARG A 75 6.25 -10.17 -8.47
CA ARG A 75 7.68 -10.43 -8.36
C ARG A 75 8.47 -9.55 -9.31
N GLY A 76 9.45 -8.84 -8.78
CA GLY A 76 10.34 -7.96 -9.54
C GLY A 76 11.82 -8.27 -9.31
N SER A 77 12.67 -7.70 -10.15
CA SER A 77 14.12 -7.67 -9.93
C SER A 77 14.55 -6.35 -9.28
N ARG A 78 15.80 -6.29 -8.79
CA ARG A 78 16.42 -5.03 -8.34
C ARG A 78 16.36 -3.93 -9.40
N THR A 79 16.41 -4.30 -10.68
CA THR A 79 16.27 -3.35 -11.79
C THR A 79 14.86 -2.76 -11.84
N THR A 80 13.82 -3.60 -11.70
CA THR A 80 12.42 -3.14 -11.63
C THR A 80 12.18 -2.23 -10.43
N LEU A 81 12.78 -2.55 -9.27
CA LEU A 81 12.74 -1.71 -8.08
C LEU A 81 13.35 -0.33 -8.35
N LYS A 82 14.56 -0.28 -8.93
CA LYS A 82 15.22 0.97 -9.30
C LYS A 82 14.37 1.83 -10.24
N MET A 83 13.70 1.23 -11.23
CA MET A 83 12.81 1.97 -12.13
C MET A 83 11.62 2.63 -11.41
N HIS A 84 11.12 2.04 -10.32
CA HIS A 84 10.03 2.63 -9.53
C HIS A 84 10.51 3.69 -8.52
N MET A 85 11.82 3.76 -8.27
CA MET A 85 12.45 4.70 -7.34
C MET A 85 13.08 5.92 -8.04
N MET A 86 13.22 5.90 -9.37
CA MET A 86 13.61 7.04 -10.19
C MET A 86 12.40 7.93 -10.48
#